data_AF-A0A6C0ESK2-F1
#
_entry.id   AF-A0A6C0ESK2-F1
#
_cell.length_a   1.000
_cell.length_b   1.000
_cell.length_c   1.000
_cell.angle_alpha   90.00
_cell.angle_beta   90.00
_cell.angle_gamma   90.00
#
_symmetry.space_group_name_H-M   'P 1'
#
loop_
_entity.id
_entity.type
_entity.pdbx_description
1 polymer ?
#
loop_
_entity_poly.entity_id
_entity_poly.type
_entity_poly.pdbx_seq_one_letter_code
_entity_poly.pdbx_strand_id
1 'polypeptide(L)'
;MQLRSGRSVDVSNSTKSSHSMTMRRHSRNYEEFNERKKYQAEKRTSFEDDIYTSDEEILESKKKHIRSSMRHLLYAIEYQRQNNYSFYQVIETCIELFTFINNNIDFIISNKVFNEKLSKVIVEKGNYIINEIYRKDKTRSQTKKFERCRYYIGNVIDLIEHYILKLY
;
A
#
# COMPACT_ATOMS: atom_id res chain seq x y z
N MET A 1 17.78 -63.09 19.00
CA MET A 1 18.74 -61.97 19.13
C MET A 1 18.85 -61.62 20.60
N GLN A 2 19.94 -62.04 21.24
CA GLN A 2 20.24 -61.81 22.65
C GLN A 2 21.05 -60.52 22.82
N LEU A 3 20.68 -59.71 23.82
CA LEU A 3 21.40 -58.52 24.27
C LEU A 3 22.68 -58.94 25.03
N ARG A 4 23.84 -58.40 24.65
CA ARG A 4 25.09 -58.36 25.45
C ARG A 4 25.46 -56.89 25.58
N SER A 5 25.36 -56.25 26.75
CA SER A 5 26.18 -56.39 27.97
C SER A 5 27.66 -56.09 27.73
N GLY A 6 28.15 -55.03 28.40
CA GLY A 6 29.55 -54.60 28.39
C GLY A 6 29.77 -53.36 29.25
N ARG A 7 29.53 -53.49 30.55
CA ARG A 7 29.86 -52.54 31.61
C ARG A 7 31.39 -52.46 31.74
N SER A 8 31.96 -51.26 31.95
CA SER A 8 33.11 -51.03 32.84
C SER A 8 33.31 -49.53 33.04
N VAL A 9 33.09 -49.10 34.29
CA VAL A 9 33.47 -47.80 34.82
C VAL A 9 34.82 -48.01 35.48
N ASP A 10 35.86 -47.33 35.02
CA ASP A 10 37.08 -47.14 35.80
C ASP A 10 37.28 -45.65 36.06
N VAL A 11 37.13 -45.31 37.34
CA VAL A 11 37.51 -44.04 37.93
C VAL A 11 38.99 -44.13 38.30
N SER A 12 39.80 -43.20 37.80
CA SER A 12 41.08 -42.87 38.45
C SER A 12 41.27 -41.35 38.49
N ASN A 13 41.30 -40.84 39.72
CA ASN A 13 41.55 -39.45 40.09
C ASN A 13 43.02 -39.09 39.86
N SER A 14 43.31 -37.87 39.36
CA SER A 14 44.26 -36.96 40.05
C SER A 14 44.21 -35.51 39.52
N THR A 15 43.67 -34.63 40.36
CA THR A 15 44.19 -33.29 40.75
C THR A 15 44.87 -32.38 39.70
N LYS A 16 44.27 -31.23 39.36
CA LYS A 16 44.38 -29.92 40.05
C LYS A 16 43.91 -28.75 39.16
N SER A 17 43.05 -27.92 39.76
CA SER A 17 42.67 -26.52 39.51
C SER A 17 43.18 -25.79 38.26
N SER A 18 42.24 -25.23 37.51
CA SER A 18 42.02 -23.78 37.53
C SER A 18 40.58 -23.46 37.09
N HIS A 19 39.84 -22.80 37.97
CA HIS A 19 38.58 -22.17 37.61
C HIS A 19 38.84 -21.14 36.52
N SER A 20 38.48 -21.46 35.28
CA SER A 20 38.01 -20.42 34.37
C SER A 20 36.49 -20.39 34.48
N MET A 21 36.00 -19.51 35.37
CA MET A 21 34.66 -18.94 35.22
C MET A 21 34.67 -18.13 33.93
N THR A 22 34.59 -18.81 32.79
CA THR A 22 34.17 -18.16 31.56
C THR A 22 32.68 -17.90 31.72
N MET A 23 32.36 -16.75 32.30
CA MET A 23 31.08 -16.09 32.12
C MET A 23 30.88 -15.93 30.62
N ARG A 24 30.30 -16.94 30.00
CA ARG A 24 30.02 -16.99 28.58
C ARG A 24 28.95 -15.94 28.34
N ARG A 25 29.38 -14.77 27.83
CA ARG A 25 28.53 -13.71 27.32
C ARG A 25 27.64 -14.28 26.20
N HIS A 26 26.52 -14.90 26.55
CA HIS A 26 25.53 -15.44 25.62
C HIS A 26 24.22 -14.64 25.59
N SER A 27 24.18 -13.47 26.22
CA SER A 27 22.96 -12.62 26.20
C SER A 27 22.61 -12.12 24.81
N ARG A 28 23.61 -11.82 23.96
CA ARG A 28 23.40 -11.28 22.61
C ARG A 28 22.74 -12.26 21.64
N ASN A 29 23.03 -13.57 21.77
CA ASN A 29 22.40 -14.61 20.96
C ASN A 29 20.97 -14.94 21.40
N TYR A 30 20.64 -14.72 22.67
CA TYR A 30 19.31 -15.03 23.20
C TYR A 30 18.29 -13.95 22.82
N GLU A 31 18.70 -12.69 22.82
CA GLU A 31 17.90 -11.58 22.29
C GLU A 31 17.67 -11.74 20.77
N GLU A 32 18.72 -12.01 19.98
CA GLU A 32 18.57 -12.28 18.55
C GLU A 32 17.69 -13.50 18.25
N PHE A 33 17.78 -14.55 19.07
CA PHE A 33 16.93 -15.74 18.92
C PHE A 33 15.46 -15.42 19.24
N ASN A 34 15.20 -14.65 20.28
CA ASN A 34 13.84 -14.23 20.65
C ASN A 34 13.24 -13.28 19.61
N GLU A 35 14.04 -12.36 19.06
CA GLU A 35 13.62 -11.48 17.95
C GLU A 35 13.31 -12.29 16.68
N ARG A 36 14.14 -13.27 16.33
CA ARG A 36 13.87 -14.18 15.19
C ARG A 36 12.61 -15.01 15.42
N LYS A 37 12.38 -15.49 16.65
CA LYS A 37 11.19 -16.25 17.02
C LYS A 37 9.93 -15.38 16.96
N LYS A 38 10.00 -14.14 17.44
CA LYS A 38 8.93 -13.15 17.38
C LYS A 38 8.59 -12.79 15.94
N TYR A 39 9.61 -12.51 15.12
CA TYR A 39 9.46 -12.21 13.70
C TYR A 39 8.86 -13.39 12.91
N GLN A 40 9.26 -14.63 13.22
CA GLN A 40 8.66 -15.82 12.61
C GLN A 40 7.21 -16.05 13.06
N ALA A 41 6.89 -15.77 14.33
CA ALA A 41 5.52 -15.86 14.83
C ALA A 41 4.61 -14.80 14.17
N GLU A 42 5.08 -13.56 14.04
CA GLU A 42 4.39 -12.45 13.34
C GLU A 42 4.18 -12.77 11.85
N LYS A 43 5.19 -13.33 11.18
CA LYS A 43 5.06 -13.77 9.78
C LYS A 43 4.10 -14.94 9.58
N ARG A 44 4.04 -15.87 10.54
CA ARG A 44 3.10 -17.01 10.47
C ARG A 44 1.67 -16.56 10.70
N THR A 45 1.44 -15.70 11.68
CA THR A 45 0.10 -15.11 11.92
C THR A 45 -0.37 -14.31 10.72
N SER A 46 0.48 -13.46 10.11
CA SER A 46 0.08 -12.74 8.89
C SER A 46 -0.24 -13.67 7.72
N PHE A 47 0.52 -14.76 7.54
CA PHE A 47 0.27 -15.73 6.47
C PHE A 47 -0.97 -16.59 6.70
N GLU A 48 -1.22 -17.01 7.94
CA GLU A 48 -2.39 -17.83 8.29
C GLU A 48 -3.66 -16.97 8.22
N ASP A 49 -3.63 -15.72 8.70
CA ASP A 49 -4.75 -14.79 8.59
C ASP A 49 -5.09 -14.46 7.13
N ASP A 50 -4.09 -14.32 6.24
CA ASP A 50 -4.29 -14.13 4.80
C ASP A 50 -4.97 -15.33 4.11
N ILE A 51 -4.81 -16.55 4.62
CA ILE A 51 -5.42 -17.78 4.05
C ILE A 51 -6.89 -17.93 4.47
N TYR A 52 -7.27 -17.40 5.64
CA TYR A 52 -8.65 -17.47 6.17
C TYR A 52 -9.44 -16.17 6.02
N THR A 53 -8.86 -15.15 5.38
CA THR A 53 -9.59 -13.90 5.10
C THR A 53 -10.73 -14.22 4.13
N SER A 54 -11.95 -13.87 4.52
CA SER A 54 -13.11 -14.10 3.66
C SER A 54 -13.07 -13.22 2.40
N ASP A 55 -13.66 -13.68 1.30
CA ASP A 55 -13.79 -12.88 0.07
C ASP A 55 -14.47 -11.52 0.32
N GLU A 56 -15.39 -11.47 1.29
CA GLU A 56 -16.07 -10.24 1.72
C GLU A 56 -15.11 -9.25 2.40
N GLU A 57 -14.21 -9.73 3.26
CA GLU A 57 -13.19 -8.91 3.91
C GLU A 57 -12.13 -8.42 2.90
N ILE A 58 -11.72 -9.27 1.96
CA ILE A 58 -10.83 -8.89 0.86
C ILE A 58 -11.48 -7.78 0.01
N LEU A 59 -12.78 -7.95 -0.31
CA LEU A 59 -13.53 -6.98 -1.08
C LEU A 59 -13.63 -5.63 -0.35
N GLU A 60 -14.00 -5.62 0.93
CA GLU A 60 -14.14 -4.39 1.71
C GLU A 60 -12.78 -3.71 1.95
N SER A 61 -11.73 -4.48 2.18
CA SER A 61 -10.35 -3.98 2.25
C SER A 61 -9.95 -3.26 0.96
N LYS A 62 -10.23 -3.85 -0.21
CA LYS A 62 -9.94 -3.23 -1.51
C LYS A 62 -10.76 -1.97 -1.74
N LYS A 63 -12.06 -1.96 -1.39
CA LYS A 63 -12.91 -0.75 -1.44
C LYS A 63 -12.35 0.36 -0.56
N LYS A 64 -11.93 0.02 0.67
CA LYS A 64 -11.34 0.96 1.63
C LYS A 64 -10.02 1.53 1.10
N HIS A 65 -9.16 0.69 0.54
CA HIS A 65 -7.91 1.12 -0.09
C HIS A 65 -8.16 2.11 -1.22
N ILE A 66 -9.03 1.77 -2.17
CA ILE A 66 -9.38 2.65 -3.30
C ILE A 66 -9.92 4.01 -2.82
N ARG A 67 -10.87 4.01 -1.87
CA ARG A 67 -11.40 5.26 -1.29
C ARG A 67 -10.32 6.08 -0.59
N SER A 68 -9.44 5.44 0.17
CA SER A 68 -8.34 6.10 0.88
C SER A 68 -7.36 6.75 -0.10
N SER A 69 -6.92 6.02 -1.12
CA SER A 69 -5.99 6.50 -2.14
C SER A 69 -6.56 7.69 -2.91
N MET A 70 -7.83 7.63 -3.32
CA MET A 70 -8.48 8.78 -3.98
C MET A 70 -8.58 10.00 -3.07
N ARG A 71 -8.98 9.82 -1.80
CA ARG A 71 -9.04 10.92 -0.83
C ARG A 71 -7.66 11.54 -0.60
N HIS A 72 -6.63 10.72 -0.46
CA HIS A 72 -5.27 11.18 -0.26
C HIS A 72 -4.80 12.07 -1.42
N LEU A 73 -5.00 11.62 -2.67
CA LEU A 73 -4.62 12.39 -3.84
C LEU A 73 -5.44 13.68 -4.00
N LEU A 74 -6.74 13.64 -3.67
CA LEU A 74 -7.59 14.84 -3.63
C LEU A 74 -7.09 15.85 -2.59
N TYR A 75 -6.72 15.39 -1.40
CA TYR A 75 -6.13 16.26 -0.38
C TYR A 75 -4.78 16.82 -0.81
N ALA A 76 -3.94 16.02 -1.48
CA ALA A 76 -2.67 16.49 -2.01
C ALA A 76 -2.85 17.62 -3.04
N ILE A 77 -3.83 17.50 -3.93
CA ILE A 77 -4.16 18.56 -4.92
C ILE A 77 -4.59 19.85 -4.20
N GLU A 78 -5.49 19.76 -3.21
CA GLU A 78 -5.94 20.94 -2.47
C GLU A 78 -4.81 21.58 -1.66
N TYR A 79 -3.98 20.76 -1.02
CA TYR A 79 -2.80 21.24 -0.31
C TYR A 79 -1.84 21.98 -1.25
N GLN A 80 -1.54 21.42 -2.43
CA GLN A 80 -0.68 22.07 -3.42
C GLN A 80 -1.25 23.42 -3.89
N ARG A 81 -2.58 23.52 -4.07
CA ARG A 81 -3.26 24.77 -4.43
C ARG A 81 -3.12 25.82 -3.33
N GLN A 82 -3.31 25.45 -2.06
CA GLN A 82 -3.21 26.38 -0.93
C GLN A 82 -1.78 26.87 -0.69
N ASN A 83 -0.77 26.06 -1.06
CA ASN A 83 0.64 26.37 -0.83
C ASN A 83 1.35 26.92 -2.08
N ASN A 84 0.61 27.48 -3.04
CA ASN A 84 1.15 28.14 -4.25
C ASN A 84 2.13 27.28 -5.07
N TYR A 85 1.91 25.96 -5.12
CA TYR A 85 2.68 25.09 -6.01
C TYR A 85 2.43 25.48 -7.48
N SER A 86 3.42 25.21 -8.33
CA SER A 86 3.25 25.47 -9.75
C SER A 86 2.13 24.60 -10.31
N PHE A 87 1.32 25.16 -11.23
CA PHE A 87 0.25 24.38 -11.88
C PHE A 87 0.78 23.09 -12.54
N TYR A 88 2.02 23.12 -13.04
CA TYR A 88 2.67 21.96 -13.63
C TYR A 88 2.91 20.80 -12.63
N GLN A 89 3.19 21.12 -11.36
CA GLN A 89 3.31 20.12 -10.28
C GLN A 89 1.93 19.59 -9.91
N VAL A 90 0.91 20.46 -9.82
CA VAL A 90 -0.47 20.05 -9.56
C VAL A 90 -0.97 19.05 -10.61
N ILE A 91 -0.58 19.25 -11.88
CA ILE A 91 -0.93 18.34 -12.98
C ILE A 91 -0.36 16.92 -12.80
N GLU A 92 0.78 16.73 -12.12
CA GLU A 92 1.31 15.38 -11.85
C GLU A 92 0.38 14.60 -10.94
N THR A 93 -0.02 15.23 -9.83
CA THR A 93 -0.94 14.65 -8.86
C THR A 93 -2.33 14.43 -9.48
N CYS A 94 -2.75 15.31 -10.40
CA CYS A 94 -3.97 15.09 -11.18
C CYS A 94 -3.84 13.86 -12.07
N ILE A 95 -2.77 13.71 -12.84
CA ILE A 95 -2.54 12.52 -13.67
C ILE A 95 -2.57 11.26 -12.81
N GLU A 96 -1.92 11.28 -11.65
CA GLU A 96 -1.91 10.14 -10.72
C GLU A 96 -3.31 9.78 -10.26
N LEU A 97 -4.11 10.75 -9.81
CA LEU A 97 -5.50 10.54 -9.40
C LEU A 97 -6.35 9.94 -10.52
N PHE A 98 -6.37 10.57 -11.68
CA PHE A 98 -7.26 10.15 -12.77
C PHE A 98 -6.79 8.84 -13.42
N THR A 99 -5.49 8.56 -13.45
CA THR A 99 -4.99 7.24 -13.88
C THR A 99 -5.37 6.16 -12.86
N PHE A 100 -5.25 6.45 -11.56
CA PHE A 100 -5.66 5.52 -10.50
C PHE A 100 -7.14 5.17 -10.58
N ILE A 101 -8.00 6.18 -10.77
CA ILE A 101 -9.44 5.95 -10.95
C ILE A 101 -9.70 5.13 -12.21
N ASN A 102 -9.10 5.53 -13.33
CA ASN A 102 -9.26 4.85 -14.62
C ASN A 102 -8.91 3.37 -14.55
N ASN A 103 -7.79 3.03 -13.90
CA ASN A 103 -7.33 1.65 -13.78
C ASN A 103 -8.19 0.81 -12.83
N ASN A 104 -8.97 1.44 -11.95
CA ASN A 104 -9.84 0.77 -10.99
C ASN A 104 -11.32 0.91 -11.35
N ILE A 105 -11.66 1.47 -12.51
CA ILE A 105 -13.03 1.90 -12.82
C ILE A 105 -14.02 0.73 -12.84
N ASP A 106 -13.63 -0.41 -13.41
CA ASP A 106 -14.47 -1.62 -13.46
C ASP A 106 -14.81 -2.12 -12.06
N PHE A 107 -13.83 -2.12 -11.16
CA PHE A 107 -14.03 -2.48 -9.77
C PHE A 107 -14.91 -1.44 -9.05
N ILE A 108 -14.68 -0.16 -9.31
CA ILE A 108 -15.42 0.96 -8.72
C ILE A 108 -16.91 0.88 -9.09
N ILE A 109 -17.21 0.63 -10.37
CA ILE A 109 -18.57 0.50 -10.89
C ILE A 109 -19.24 -0.76 -10.34
N SER A 110 -18.60 -1.92 -10.52
CA SER A 110 -19.17 -3.22 -10.14
C SER A 110 -19.49 -3.32 -8.64
N ASN A 111 -18.70 -2.61 -7.81
CA ASN A 111 -18.80 -2.69 -6.36
C ASN A 111 -19.34 -1.42 -5.71
N LYS A 112 -19.93 -0.50 -6.49
CA LYS A 112 -20.54 0.77 -6.02
C LYS A 112 -19.64 1.53 -5.06
N VAL A 113 -18.34 1.61 -5.39
CA VAL A 113 -17.33 2.23 -4.51
C VAL A 113 -17.52 3.74 -4.44
N PHE A 114 -17.91 4.35 -5.55
CA PHE A 114 -18.32 5.74 -5.62
C PHE A 114 -19.70 5.94 -5.01
N ASN A 115 -19.79 6.97 -4.15
CA ASN A 115 -21.06 7.60 -3.83
C ASN A 115 -21.26 8.81 -4.74
N GLU A 116 -22.51 9.20 -4.96
CA GLU A 116 -22.88 10.32 -5.85
C GLU A 116 -22.10 11.61 -5.50
N LYS A 117 -21.89 11.87 -4.21
CA LYS A 117 -21.11 13.02 -3.73
C LYS A 117 -19.66 13.00 -4.22
N LEU A 118 -18.97 11.87 -4.12
CA LEU A 118 -17.57 11.74 -4.55
C LEU A 118 -17.47 11.83 -6.08
N SER A 119 -18.41 11.21 -6.81
CA SER A 119 -18.47 11.32 -8.27
C SER A 119 -18.61 12.78 -8.71
N LYS A 120 -19.53 13.54 -8.12
CA LYS A 120 -19.69 14.98 -8.42
C LYS A 120 -18.41 15.77 -8.15
N VAL A 121 -17.75 15.53 -7.01
CA VAL A 121 -16.48 16.20 -6.67
C VAL A 121 -15.39 15.89 -7.70
N ILE A 122 -15.28 14.64 -8.16
CA ILE A 122 -14.27 14.24 -9.15
C ILE A 122 -14.55 14.91 -10.49
N VAL A 123 -15.81 14.92 -10.94
CA VAL A 123 -16.21 15.57 -12.20
C VAL A 123 -15.98 17.08 -12.15
N GLU A 124 -16.42 17.75 -11.09
CA GLU A 124 -16.24 19.20 -10.91
C GLU A 124 -14.76 19.59 -10.91
N LYS A 125 -13.93 18.87 -10.15
CA LYS A 125 -12.47 19.11 -10.13
C LYS A 125 -11.81 18.81 -11.47
N GLY A 126 -12.22 17.72 -12.14
CA GLY A 126 -11.73 17.36 -13.46
C GLY A 126 -12.00 18.46 -14.49
N ASN A 127 -13.24 18.94 -14.55
CA ASN A 127 -13.64 20.03 -15.43
C ASN A 127 -12.89 21.33 -15.12
N TYR A 128 -12.70 21.66 -13.84
CA TYR A 128 -11.87 22.80 -13.44
C TYR A 128 -10.43 22.68 -13.98
N ILE A 129 -9.80 21.52 -13.80
CA ILE A 129 -8.41 21.27 -14.27
C ILE A 129 -8.33 21.37 -15.79
N ILE A 130 -9.30 20.80 -16.53
CA ILE A 130 -9.36 20.89 -17.99
C ILE A 130 -9.44 22.37 -18.44
N ASN A 131 -10.29 23.17 -17.80
CA ASN A 131 -10.41 24.59 -18.11
C ASN A 131 -9.12 25.36 -17.82
N GLU A 132 -8.44 25.07 -16.71
CA GLU A 132 -7.15 25.68 -16.39
C GLU A 132 -6.05 25.27 -17.39
N ILE A 133 -6.05 24.02 -17.86
CA ILE A 133 -5.16 23.56 -18.93
C ILE A 133 -5.39 24.36 -20.21
N TYR A 134 -6.63 24.72 -20.56
CA TYR A 134 -6.90 25.50 -21.77
C TYR A 134 -6.48 26.97 -21.64
N ARG A 135 -6.52 27.54 -20.45
CA ARG A 135 -6.18 28.95 -20.19
C ARG A 135 -4.68 29.22 -20.10
N LYS A 136 -3.87 28.22 -19.74
CA LYS A 136 -2.42 28.37 -19.54
C LYS A 136 -1.66 28.25 -20.86
N ASP A 137 -0.75 29.19 -21.11
CA ASP A 137 0.30 29.03 -22.13
C ASP A 137 1.21 27.86 -21.77
N LYS A 138 1.57 27.08 -22.79
CA LYS A 138 2.26 25.80 -22.62
C LYS A 138 3.54 25.80 -23.43
N THR A 139 4.62 25.36 -22.82
CA THR A 139 5.79 24.96 -23.60
C THR A 139 5.52 23.64 -24.34
N ARG A 140 6.34 23.32 -25.35
CA ARG A 140 6.23 22.07 -26.11
C ARG A 140 6.31 20.82 -25.22
N SER A 141 7.12 20.85 -24.16
CA SER A 141 7.24 19.74 -23.20
C SER A 141 6.02 19.64 -22.27
N GLN A 142 5.42 20.77 -21.88
CA GLN A 142 4.20 20.79 -21.05
C GLN A 142 2.96 20.34 -21.81
N THR A 143 2.90 20.62 -23.12
CA THR A 143 1.75 20.28 -23.99
C THR A 143 1.41 18.80 -23.93
N LYS A 144 2.39 17.91 -24.12
CA LYS A 144 2.18 16.44 -24.04
C LYS A 144 1.64 16.00 -22.69
N LYS A 145 2.15 16.58 -21.60
CA LYS A 145 1.72 16.25 -20.24
C LYS A 145 0.28 16.71 -19.98
N PHE A 146 -0.07 17.90 -20.45
CA PHE A 146 -1.41 18.46 -20.30
C PHE A 146 -2.43 17.69 -21.15
N GLU A 147 -2.06 17.28 -22.35
CA GLU A 147 -2.89 16.39 -23.18
C GLU A 147 -3.13 15.04 -22.50
N ARG A 148 -2.09 14.43 -21.93
CA ARG A 148 -2.21 13.19 -21.16
C ARG A 148 -3.14 13.37 -19.94
N CYS A 149 -3.01 14.47 -19.21
CA CYS A 149 -3.88 14.79 -18.09
C CYS A 149 -5.34 14.92 -18.55
N ARG A 150 -5.59 15.72 -19.60
CA ARG A 150 -6.92 15.88 -20.19
C ARG A 150 -7.53 14.55 -20.65
N TYR A 151 -6.73 13.68 -21.26
CA TYR A 151 -7.19 12.36 -21.71
C TYR A 151 -7.73 11.51 -20.54
N TYR A 152 -6.96 11.38 -19.45
CA TYR A 152 -7.41 10.58 -18.30
C TYR A 152 -8.60 11.23 -17.60
N ILE A 153 -8.62 12.56 -17.46
CA ILE A 153 -9.77 13.26 -16.88
C ILE A 153 -11.01 13.01 -17.71
N GLY A 154 -10.94 13.23 -19.03
CA GLY A 154 -12.06 13.02 -19.94
C GLY A 154 -12.61 11.61 -19.86
N ASN A 155 -11.74 10.60 -19.95
CA ASN A 155 -12.18 9.20 -19.86
C ASN A 155 -12.85 8.88 -18.51
N VAL A 156 -12.31 9.36 -17.40
CA VAL A 156 -12.92 9.15 -16.08
C VAL A 156 -14.26 9.86 -15.95
N ILE A 157 -14.39 11.09 -16.46
CA ILE A 157 -15.66 11.83 -16.46
C ILE A 157 -16.69 11.08 -17.30
N ASP A 158 -16.35 10.71 -18.53
CA ASP A 158 -17.24 9.97 -19.44
C ASP A 158 -17.73 8.66 -18.79
N LEU A 159 -16.84 7.93 -18.11
CA LEU A 159 -17.18 6.69 -17.42
C LEU A 159 -18.06 6.95 -16.18
N ILE A 160 -17.78 7.97 -15.39
CA ILE A 160 -18.62 8.34 -14.25
C ILE A 160 -20.02 8.77 -14.74
N GLU A 161 -20.09 9.58 -15.78
CA GLU A 161 -21.35 10.02 -16.36
C GLU A 161 -22.15 8.84 -16.92
N HIS A 162 -21.48 7.95 -17.66
CA HIS A 162 -22.12 6.79 -18.26
C HIS A 162 -22.64 5.77 -17.24
N TYR A 163 -21.91 5.51 -16.16
CA TYR A 163 -22.22 4.41 -15.24
C TYR A 163 -22.84 4.84 -13.91
N ILE A 164 -22.72 6.10 -13.53
CA ILE A 164 -23.11 6.57 -12.18
C ILE A 164 -24.08 7.75 -12.26
N LEU A 165 -23.84 8.71 -13.16
CA LEU A 165 -24.70 9.89 -13.31
C LEU A 165 -25.76 9.75 -14.41
N LYS A 166 -25.92 8.57 -15.03
CA LYS A 166 -27.13 8.17 -15.79
C LYS A 166 -28.36 8.05 -14.88
N LEU A 167 -28.64 9.11 -14.15
CA LEU A 167 -29.81 9.37 -13.30
C LEU A 167 -30.46 10.72 -13.64
N TYR A 168 -30.16 11.29 -14.81
CA TYR A 168 -30.90 12.40 -15.42
C TYR A 168 -31.02 12.20 -16.93
#